data_AF-A0A836SW46-F1
#
_entry.id   AF-A0A836SW46-F1
#
_cell.length_a   1.000
_cell.length_b   1.000
_cell.length_c   1.000
_cell.angle_alpha   90.00
_cell.angle_beta   90.00
_cell.angle_gamma   90.00
#
_symmetry.space_group_name_H-M   'P 1'
#
loop_
_entity.id
_entity.type
_entity.pdbx_description
1 polymer ?
#
loop_
_entity_poly.entity_id
_entity_poly.type
_entity_poly.pdbx_seq_one_letter_code
_entity_poly.pdbx_strand_id
1 'polypeptide(L)' 'MKLKKMLLGFITFFSIALIVTIGVTFIWNFIFHKEAKVDWETSFLFAIIFGIILPIIDERKKKD' A
#
# COMPACT_ATOMS: atom_id res chain seq x y z
N MET A 1 14.83 -12.04 -14.91
CA MET A 1 15.33 -11.90 -13.52
C MET A 1 15.02 -10.52 -12.93
N LYS A 2 15.24 -9.40 -13.65
CA LYS A 2 14.87 -8.05 -13.17
C LYS A 2 13.36 -7.84 -12.97
N LEU A 3 12.54 -8.27 -13.93
CA LEU A 3 11.07 -8.15 -13.83
C LEU A 3 10.48 -8.94 -12.65
N LYS A 4 10.97 -10.17 -12.39
CA LYS A 4 10.54 -10.97 -11.23
C LYS A 4 10.85 -10.26 -9.90
N LYS A 5 12.02 -9.65 -9.78
CA LYS A 5 12.42 -8.88 -8.59
C LYS A 5 11.55 -7.63 -8.40
N MET A 6 11.26 -6.92 -9.49
CA MET A 6 10.39 -5.75 -9.48
C MET A 6 8.95 -6.11 -9.09
N LEU A 7 8.41 -7.20 -9.65
CA LEU A 7 7.09 -7.71 -9.30
C LEU A 7 7.02 -8.17 -7.84
N LEU A 8 8.05 -8.86 -7.34
CA LEU A 8 8.10 -9.27 -5.94
C LEU A 8 8.13 -8.06 -5.01
N GLY A 9 8.95 -7.05 -5.33
CA GLY A 9 8.98 -5.78 -4.59
C GLY A 9 7.63 -5.09 -4.58
N PHE A 10 7.00 -4.95 -5.75
CA PHE A 10 5.65 -4.39 -5.88
C PHE A 10 4.65 -5.15 -4.99
N ILE A 11 4.58 -6.48 -5.08
CA ILE A 11 3.63 -7.30 -4.29
C ILE A 11 3.86 -7.13 -2.80
N THR A 12 5.13 -7.12 -2.34
CA THR A 12 5.46 -6.92 -0.93
C THR A 12 5.02 -5.54 -0.44
N PHE A 13 5.41 -4.47 -1.11
CA PHE A 13 5.05 -3.11 -0.71
C PHE A 13 3.54 -2.85 -0.83
N PHE A 14 2.91 -3.35 -1.89
CA PHE A 14 1.46 -3.29 -2.10
C PHE A 14 0.70 -3.96 -0.95
N SER A 15 1.09 -5.19 -0.58
CA SER A 15 0.38 -5.93 0.47
C SER A 15 0.48 -5.25 1.83
N ILE A 16 1.66 -4.73 2.17
CA ILE A 16 1.89 -3.98 3.42
C ILE A 16 1.05 -2.69 3.40
N ALA A 17 1.13 -1.92 2.31
CA ALA A 17 0.38 -0.68 2.18
C ALA A 17 -1.14 -0.92 2.29
N LEU A 18 -1.65 -1.97 1.62
CA LEU A 18 -3.07 -2.33 1.65
C LEU A 18 -3.54 -2.65 3.07
N ILE A 19 -2.80 -3.45 3.83
CA ILE A 19 -3.15 -3.80 5.21
C ILE A 19 -3.18 -2.55 6.09
N VAL A 20 -2.17 -1.68 5.95
CA VAL A 20 -2.09 -0.43 6.71
C VAL A 20 -3.26 0.49 6.36
N THR A 21 -3.56 0.68 5.08
CA THR A 21 -4.63 1.58 4.63
C THR A 21 -6.01 1.04 4.99
N ILE A 22 -6.23 -0.28 4.95
CA ILE A 22 -7.46 -0.90 5.44
C ILE A 22 -7.64 -0.57 6.92
N GLY A 23 -6.59 -0.73 7.73
CA GLY A 23 -6.64 -0.41 9.16
C GLY A 23 -6.95 1.07 9.41
N VAL A 24 -6.22 1.97 8.74
CA VAL A 24 -6.39 3.43 8.90
C VAL A 24 -7.79 3.87 8.48
N THR A 25 -8.26 3.45 7.30
CA THR A 25 -9.58 3.84 6.79
C THR A 25 -10.70 3.21 7.60
N PHE A 26 -10.55 1.97 8.06
CA PHE A 26 -11.52 1.32 8.93
C PHE A 26 -11.64 2.04 10.27
N ILE A 27 -10.52 2.37 10.92
CA ILE A 27 -10.52 3.11 12.19
C ILE A 27 -11.15 4.48 12.01
N TRP A 28 -10.82 5.17 10.91
CA TRP A 28 -11.41 6.47 10.57
C TRP A 28 -12.94 6.40 10.43
N ASN A 29 -13.44 5.43 9.66
CA ASN A 29 -14.87 5.22 9.46
C ASN A 29 -15.57 4.84 10.77
N PHE A 30 -14.93 3.98 11.57
CA PHE A 30 -15.49 3.52 12.84
C PHE A 30 -15.62 4.66 13.85
N ILE A 31 -14.60 5.52 13.98
CA ILE A 31 -14.58 6.61 14.97
C ILE A 31 -15.48 7.77 14.54
N PHE A 32 -15.36 8.23 13.28
CA PHE A 32 -15.98 9.48 12.84
C PHE A 32 -17.36 9.28 12.21
N HIS A 33 -17.58 8.15 11.54
CA HIS A 33 -18.81 7.87 10.81
C HIS A 33 -19.68 6.82 11.54
N LYS A 34 -19.17 6.21 12.62
CA LYS A 34 -19.83 5.11 13.36
C LYS A 34 -20.20 3.93 12.46
N GLU A 35 -19.50 3.77 11.35
CA GLU A 35 -19.70 2.69 10.38
C GLU A 35 -18.53 1.71 10.46
N ALA A 36 -18.82 0.44 10.76
CA ALA A 36 -17.83 -0.64 10.73
C ALA A 36 -17.62 -1.14 9.29
N LYS A 37 -17.22 -0.23 8.39
CA LYS A 37 -17.05 -0.48 6.96
C LYS A 37 -15.62 -0.20 6.52
N VAL A 38 -15.01 -1.19 5.86
CA VAL A 38 -13.72 -1.01 5.17
C VAL A 38 -13.93 -0.18 3.92
N ASP A 39 -13.15 0.90 3.79
CA ASP A 39 -13.08 1.67 2.55
C ASP A 39 -12.09 1.00 1.58
N TRP A 40 -12.63 0.12 0.73
CA TRP A 40 -11.85 -0.59 -0.27
C TRP A 40 -11.31 0.33 -1.35
N GLU A 41 -12.07 1.33 -1.79
CA GLU A 41 -11.68 2.22 -2.88
C GLU A 41 -10.42 3.01 -2.52
N THR A 42 -10.46 3.69 -1.36
CA THR A 42 -9.32 4.45 -0.85
C THR A 42 -8.13 3.55 -0.51
N SER A 43 -8.39 2.38 0.10
CA SER A 43 -7.33 1.43 0.48
C SER A 43 -6.59 0.86 -0.74
N PHE A 44 -7.33 0.43 -1.77
CA PHE A 44 -6.71 -0.08 -3.00
C PHE A 44 -5.94 1.01 -3.74
N LEU A 45 -6.49 2.21 -3.85
CA LEU A 45 -5.81 3.33 -4.51
C LEU A 45 -4.46 3.63 -3.85
N PHE A 46 -4.42 3.75 -2.52
CA PHE A 46 -3.18 3.98 -1.79
C PHE A 46 -2.21 2.80 -1.91
N ALA A 47 -2.70 1.56 -1.82
CA ALA A 47 -1.87 0.37 -1.96
C ALA A 47 -1.18 0.31 -3.33
N ILE A 48 -1.88 0.66 -4.42
CA ILE A 48 -1.29 0.73 -5.77
C ILE A 48 -0.22 1.82 -5.82
N ILE A 49 -0.52 3.02 -5.35
CA ILE A 49 0.40 4.16 -5.37
C ILE A 49 1.68 3.82 -4.60
N PHE A 50 1.56 3.36 -3.35
CA PHE A 50 2.71 3.02 -2.52
C PHE A 50 3.44 1.77 -3.02
N GLY A 51 2.71 0.78 -3.52
CA GLY A 51 3.27 -0.43 -4.13
C GLY A 51 4.17 -0.12 -5.33
N ILE A 52 3.91 0.96 -6.07
CA ILE A 52 4.75 1.41 -7.19
C ILE A 52 5.88 2.33 -6.71
N ILE A 53 5.57 3.33 -5.89
CA ILE A 53 6.53 4.38 -5.51
C ILE A 53 7.63 3.86 -4.58
N LEU A 54 7.28 3.05 -3.57
CA LEU A 54 8.24 2.59 -2.56
C LEU A 54 9.37 1.72 -3.14
N PRO A 55 9.11 0.72 -4.02
CA PRO A 55 10.20 -0.02 -4.66
C PRO A 55 11.11 0.86 -5.50
N ILE A 56 10.57 1.88 -6.19
CA ILE A 56 11.38 2.81 -7.00
C ILE A 56 12.32 3.63 -6.09
N ILE A 57 11.83 4.10 -4.95
CA ILE A 57 12.64 4.84 -3.97
C ILE A 57 13.71 3.92 -3.38
N ASP A 58 13.35 2.69 -3.01
CA ASP A 58 14.28 1.70 -2.43
C ASP A 58 15.40 1.33 -3.41
N GLU A 59 15.07 1.14 -4.69
CA GLU A 59 16.07 0.88 -5.74
C GLU A 59 17.03 2.06 -5.96
N ARG A 60 16.56 3.31 -5.83
CA ARG A 60 17.42 4.50 -5.93
C ARG A 60 18.36 4.62 -4.72
N LYS A 61 17.86 4.42 -3.50
CA LYS A 61 18.70 4.43 -2.29
C LYS A 61 19.82 3.42 -2.31
N LYS A 62 19.64 2.29 -3.01
CA LYS A 62 20.65 1.23 -3.10
C LYS A 62 21.78 1.53 -4.10
N LYS A 63 21.64 2.60 -4.88
CA LYS A 63 22.54 2.98 -5.98
C LYS A 63 23.47 4.13 -5.61
N ASP A 64 23.15 4.86 -4.54
CA ASP A 64 23.98 5.86 -3.87
C ASP A 64 24.85 5.19 -2.78
#